data_AF-A0A8S3SZZ0-F1
#
_entry.id   AF-A0A8S3SZZ0-F1
#
_cell.length_a   1.000
_cell.length_b   1.000
_cell.length_c   1.000
_cell.angle_alpha   90.00
_cell.angle_beta   90.00
_cell.angle_gamma   90.00
#
_symmetry.space_group_name_H-M   'P 1'
#
loop_
_entity.id
_entity.type
_entity.pdbx_description
1 polymer ?
#
loop_
_entity_poly.entity_id
_entity_poly.type
_entity_poly.pdbx_seq_one_letter_code
_entity_poly.pdbx_strand_id
1 'polypeptide(L)'
;MANVDAAFRVIDPRSKKSVFHIWRIEKMNVVSVPKEQYGNFYKGDSYIVLSIAEEGDERGCNVKMKEIKGVFDVHIHFWLGSDTTQDEAGVITRQLNWMILGGGPVQHREVEGHESKLFMNYFKPKGGIVVSLSVSNIGIDDIISVNFIYLEGGHASGFNHVEHKFRQRLLHVKGKHHVRVTEAAGMQWSAMNHGDVFILDLGRVLFVWNGKEASVTEKRMGCKHASSLRDERAGKMKTNIIIVEDGTEDKMDPDELKMFSQHLPLNERNEIQSKEAGGSDDKMVIKL
;
A
#
# COMPACT_ATOMS: atom_id res chain seq x y z
N MET A 1 10.83 -33.75 -16.02
CA MET A 1 10.94 -32.35 -15.53
C MET A 1 9.87 -32.16 -14.49
N ALA A 2 10.23 -31.81 -13.26
CA ALA A 2 9.26 -31.56 -12.20
C ALA A 2 8.28 -30.46 -12.67
N ASN A 3 6.99 -30.67 -12.46
CA ASN A 3 5.94 -29.72 -12.83
C ASN A 3 6.12 -28.47 -11.96
N VAL A 4 6.74 -27.43 -12.51
CA VAL A 4 6.93 -26.15 -11.81
C VAL A 4 5.56 -25.51 -11.65
N ASP A 5 5.17 -25.26 -10.40
CA ASP A 5 3.93 -24.57 -10.04
C ASP A 5 3.79 -23.27 -10.87
N ALA A 6 2.59 -23.06 -11.39
CA ALA A 6 2.27 -21.92 -12.27
C ALA A 6 2.63 -20.58 -11.63
N ALA A 7 2.60 -20.48 -10.29
CA ALA A 7 2.96 -19.29 -9.54
C ALA A 7 4.39 -18.79 -9.77
N PHE A 8 5.32 -19.69 -10.11
CA PHE A 8 6.73 -19.35 -10.35
C PHE A 8 7.04 -19.03 -11.80
N ARG A 9 6.11 -19.28 -12.74
CA ARG A 9 6.28 -18.95 -14.17
C ARG A 9 6.34 -17.45 -14.44
N VAL A 10 5.98 -16.63 -13.44
CA VAL A 10 6.17 -15.17 -13.46
C VAL A 10 7.65 -14.80 -13.57
N ILE A 11 8.54 -15.72 -13.18
CA ILE A 11 9.99 -15.54 -13.25
C ILE A 11 10.51 -16.38 -14.40
N ASP A 12 11.20 -15.72 -15.32
CA ASP A 12 11.96 -16.40 -16.35
C ASP A 12 13.36 -16.73 -15.79
N PRO A 13 13.69 -18.02 -15.54
CA PRO A 13 15.00 -18.42 -15.01
C PRO A 13 16.14 -18.15 -15.99
N ARG A 14 15.83 -17.90 -17.27
CA ARG A 14 16.82 -17.57 -18.31
C ARG A 14 16.98 -16.06 -18.50
N SER A 15 16.15 -15.26 -17.84
CA SER A 15 16.26 -13.81 -17.91
C SER A 15 17.47 -13.35 -17.11
N LYS A 16 18.35 -12.56 -17.75
CA LYS A 16 19.47 -11.90 -17.08
C LYS A 16 19.02 -10.62 -16.39
N LYS A 17 17.92 -10.65 -15.64
CA LYS A 17 17.35 -9.45 -15.02
C LYS A 17 17.30 -9.62 -13.51
N SER A 18 17.51 -8.52 -12.79
CA SER A 18 17.22 -8.47 -11.36
C SER A 18 15.71 -8.57 -11.13
N VAL A 19 15.34 -9.31 -10.09
CA VAL A 19 13.96 -9.61 -9.75
C VAL A 19 13.81 -9.59 -8.24
N PHE A 20 12.75 -8.95 -7.76
CA PHE A 20 12.32 -9.05 -6.38
C PHE A 20 10.83 -9.39 -6.36
N HIS A 21 10.48 -10.51 -5.73
CA HIS A 21 9.10 -11.01 -5.74
C HIS A 21 8.70 -11.69 -4.44
N ILE A 22 7.44 -11.51 -4.03
CA ILE A 22 6.88 -12.09 -2.81
C ILE A 22 5.68 -12.94 -3.16
N TRP A 23 5.61 -14.15 -2.61
CA TRP A 23 4.42 -14.99 -2.62
C TRP A 23 3.96 -15.28 -1.20
N ARG A 24 2.66 -15.48 -1.05
CA ARG A 24 1.99 -15.97 0.15
C ARG A 24 1.57 -17.42 -0.07
N ILE A 25 1.65 -18.23 0.97
CA ILE A 25 1.12 -19.59 0.95
C ILE A 25 -0.35 -19.52 1.37
N GLU A 26 -1.24 -20.01 0.51
CA GLU A 26 -2.69 -20.03 0.75
C GLU A 26 -3.23 -21.44 0.45
N LYS A 27 -3.69 -22.18 1.47
CA LYS A 27 -4.18 -23.58 1.32
C LYS A 27 -3.20 -24.46 0.53
N MET A 28 -1.93 -24.44 0.90
CA MET A 28 -0.85 -25.17 0.22
C MET A 28 -0.54 -24.75 -1.22
N ASN A 29 -1.15 -23.65 -1.71
CA ASN A 29 -0.85 -23.06 -3.01
C ASN A 29 0.02 -21.82 -2.84
N VAL A 30 0.87 -21.54 -3.83
CA VAL A 30 1.69 -20.34 -3.85
C VAL A 30 0.97 -19.24 -4.64
N VAL A 31 0.70 -18.10 -4.01
CA VAL A 31 -0.02 -16.98 -4.63
C VAL A 31 0.87 -15.74 -4.63
N SER A 32 0.98 -15.05 -5.79
CA SER A 32 1.76 -13.81 -5.87
C SER A 32 1.13 -12.71 -5.02
N VAL A 33 1.95 -12.03 -4.23
CA VAL A 33 1.52 -10.84 -3.49
C VAL A 33 1.57 -9.63 -4.44
N PRO A 34 0.56 -8.76 -4.47
CA PRO A 34 0.63 -7.50 -5.21
C PRO A 34 1.75 -6.60 -4.70
N LYS A 35 2.43 -5.88 -5.61
CA LYS A 35 3.60 -5.05 -5.26
C LYS A 35 3.25 -3.95 -4.28
N GLU A 36 2.01 -3.45 -4.30
CA GLU A 36 1.49 -2.42 -3.40
C GLU A 36 1.39 -2.90 -1.95
N GLN A 37 1.49 -4.20 -1.72
CA GLN A 37 1.38 -4.84 -0.41
C GLN A 37 2.71 -5.47 0.04
N TYR A 38 3.79 -5.26 -0.70
CA TYR A 38 5.12 -5.68 -0.25
C TYR A 38 5.46 -4.97 1.05
N GLY A 39 5.84 -5.77 2.06
CA GLY A 39 6.06 -5.29 3.42
C GLY A 39 4.94 -5.66 4.40
N ASN A 40 3.79 -6.12 3.93
CA ASN A 40 2.69 -6.55 4.79
C ASN A 40 2.72 -8.07 4.97
N PHE A 41 2.94 -8.53 6.20
CA PHE A 41 3.04 -9.95 6.54
C PHE A 41 1.99 -10.32 7.59
N TYR A 42 1.10 -11.26 7.27
CA TYR A 42 0.11 -11.77 8.22
C TYR A 42 0.75 -12.82 9.14
N LYS A 43 0.56 -12.67 10.45
CA LYS A 43 1.12 -13.56 11.48
C LYS A 43 0.64 -15.01 11.35
N GLY A 44 -0.55 -15.22 10.80
CA GLY A 44 -1.13 -16.54 10.58
C GLY A 44 -0.65 -17.27 9.32
N ASP A 45 0.24 -16.66 8.53
CA ASP A 45 0.63 -17.20 7.22
C ASP A 45 2.13 -17.36 7.04
N SER A 46 2.48 -18.12 6.01
CA SER A 46 3.84 -18.27 5.50
C SER A 46 4.04 -17.58 4.15
N TYR A 47 5.25 -17.04 3.93
CA TYR A 47 5.61 -16.31 2.71
C TYR A 47 6.94 -16.79 2.13
N ILE A 48 7.05 -16.65 0.81
CA ILE A 48 8.28 -16.86 0.05
C ILE A 48 8.72 -15.50 -0.51
N VAL A 49 9.95 -15.08 -0.24
CA VAL A 49 10.52 -13.85 -0.79
C VAL A 49 11.75 -14.22 -1.62
N LEU A 50 11.75 -13.86 -2.89
CA LEU A 50 12.88 -14.06 -3.80
C LEU A 50 13.55 -12.73 -4.11
N SER A 51 14.88 -12.73 -4.04
CA SER A 51 15.74 -11.64 -4.46
C SER A 51 16.81 -12.17 -5.41
N ILE A 52 16.80 -11.68 -6.65
CA ILE A 52 17.83 -11.92 -7.67
C ILE A 52 18.46 -10.56 -7.98
N ALA A 53 19.75 -10.42 -7.75
CA ALA A 53 20.50 -9.21 -8.06
C ALA A 53 21.93 -9.55 -8.54
N GLU A 54 22.66 -8.55 -9.00
CA GLU A 54 24.12 -8.69 -9.18
C GLU A 54 24.81 -8.61 -7.81
N GLU A 55 25.96 -9.26 -7.68
CA GLU A 55 26.79 -9.14 -6.48
C GLU A 55 27.19 -7.66 -6.25
N GLY A 56 26.94 -7.15 -5.04
CA GLY A 56 27.21 -5.75 -4.67
C GLY A 56 26.12 -4.72 -5.01
N ASP A 57 25.06 -5.11 -5.73
CA ASP A 57 23.95 -4.21 -6.07
C ASP A 57 22.91 -4.04 -4.94
N GLU A 58 22.20 -2.90 -4.98
CA GLU A 58 21.02 -2.67 -4.15
C GLU A 58 19.91 -3.69 -4.43
N ARG A 59 19.19 -4.09 -3.36
CA ARG A 59 18.12 -5.11 -3.39
C ARG A 59 16.89 -4.61 -2.68
N GLY A 60 15.72 -5.12 -3.09
CA GLY A 60 14.48 -4.94 -2.35
C GLY A 60 13.30 -4.48 -3.20
N CYS A 61 12.17 -4.25 -2.53
CA CYS A 61 10.89 -3.93 -3.16
C CYS A 61 10.89 -2.58 -3.89
N ASN A 62 11.78 -1.66 -3.51
CA ASN A 62 11.87 -0.31 -4.07
C ASN A 62 12.90 -0.18 -5.21
N VAL A 63 13.59 -1.27 -5.58
CA VAL A 63 14.64 -1.29 -6.60
C VAL A 63 14.03 -1.60 -7.97
N LYS A 64 14.40 -0.81 -9.00
CA LYS A 64 13.96 -1.05 -10.37
C LYS A 64 14.67 -2.26 -10.95
N MET A 65 13.93 -3.09 -11.69
CA MET A 65 14.51 -4.21 -12.44
C MET A 65 15.54 -3.70 -13.44
N LYS A 66 16.70 -4.34 -13.50
CA LYS A 66 17.79 -4.02 -14.43
C LYS A 66 18.46 -5.30 -14.93
N GLU A 67 19.22 -5.18 -16.01
CA GLU A 67 19.96 -6.31 -16.56
C GLU A 67 21.21 -6.60 -15.72
N ILE A 68 21.44 -7.87 -15.39
CA ILE A 68 22.60 -8.38 -14.66
C ILE A 68 23.68 -8.74 -15.67
N LYS A 69 24.85 -8.15 -15.51
CA LYS A 69 26.01 -8.39 -16.39
C LYS A 69 27.07 -9.25 -15.70
N GLY A 70 27.15 -9.14 -14.38
CA GLY A 70 28.08 -9.89 -13.54
C GLY A 70 27.52 -11.19 -12.97
N VAL A 71 27.98 -11.51 -11.76
CA VAL A 71 27.61 -12.74 -11.04
C VAL A 71 26.22 -12.57 -10.43
N PHE A 72 25.37 -13.56 -10.62
CA PHE A 72 24.06 -13.60 -9.98
C PHE A 72 24.22 -13.92 -8.49
N ASP A 73 23.64 -13.06 -7.66
CA ASP A 73 23.44 -13.35 -6.26
C ASP A 73 21.94 -13.54 -6.00
N VAL A 74 21.59 -14.77 -5.60
CA VAL A 74 20.21 -15.23 -5.51
C VAL A 74 19.89 -15.70 -4.10
N HIS A 75 18.93 -15.04 -3.48
CA HIS A 75 18.46 -15.32 -2.15
C HIS A 75 16.97 -15.66 -2.15
N ILE A 76 16.62 -16.72 -1.45
CA ILE A 76 15.23 -17.07 -1.17
C ILE A 76 15.01 -17.13 0.34
N HIS A 77 13.98 -16.43 0.80
CA HIS A 77 13.63 -16.33 2.21
C HIS A 77 12.26 -16.94 2.44
N PHE A 78 12.18 -17.73 3.50
CA PHE A 78 10.94 -18.32 3.99
C PHE A 78 10.55 -17.62 5.28
N TRP A 79 9.59 -16.73 5.18
CA TRP A 79 9.09 -16.02 6.34
C TRP A 79 7.92 -16.79 6.94
N LEU A 80 8.02 -17.05 8.25
CA LEU A 80 7.06 -17.81 9.03
C LEU A 80 6.45 -16.90 10.08
N GLY A 81 5.15 -16.66 9.97
CA GLY A 81 4.40 -15.94 10.99
C GLY A 81 4.27 -16.78 12.27
N SER A 82 4.08 -16.10 13.40
CA SER A 82 3.97 -16.74 14.72
C SER A 82 2.80 -17.72 14.85
N ASP A 83 1.72 -17.50 14.09
CA ASP A 83 0.50 -18.31 14.10
C ASP A 83 0.36 -19.22 12.85
N THR A 84 1.42 -19.38 12.04
CA THR A 84 1.40 -20.24 10.85
C THR A 84 1.32 -21.73 11.21
N THR A 85 0.62 -22.52 10.38
CA THR A 85 0.40 -23.94 10.61
C THR A 85 1.55 -24.80 10.07
N GLN A 86 1.79 -25.96 10.70
CA GLN A 86 2.96 -26.82 10.43
C GLN A 86 2.98 -27.40 8.99
N ASP A 87 1.84 -27.47 8.32
CA ASP A 87 1.66 -27.94 6.94
C ASP A 87 2.18 -26.94 5.89
N GLU A 88 2.07 -25.63 6.13
CA GLU A 88 2.56 -24.58 5.21
C GLU A 88 4.09 -24.59 5.10
N ALA A 89 4.78 -24.88 6.21
CA ALA A 89 6.23 -25.06 6.24
C ALA A 89 6.72 -26.24 5.37
N GLY A 90 5.88 -27.25 5.14
CA GLY A 90 6.21 -28.43 4.31
C GLY A 90 6.18 -28.18 2.80
N VAL A 91 5.39 -27.20 2.33
CA VAL A 91 5.29 -26.81 0.91
C VAL A 91 6.60 -26.19 0.41
N ILE A 92 7.22 -25.40 1.29
CA ILE A 92 8.48 -24.70 1.06
C ILE A 92 9.59 -25.67 0.61
N THR A 93 9.74 -26.79 1.32
CA THR A 93 10.77 -27.81 1.04
C THR A 93 10.56 -28.48 -0.32
N ARG A 94 9.31 -28.73 -0.72
CA ARG A 94 8.99 -29.34 -2.02
C ARG A 94 9.29 -28.37 -3.17
N GLN A 95 9.01 -27.08 -2.98
CA GLN A 95 9.08 -26.10 -4.04
C GLN A 95 10.51 -25.64 -4.32
N LEU A 96 11.40 -25.60 -3.33
CA LEU A 96 12.82 -25.26 -3.53
C LEU A 96 13.54 -26.09 -4.61
N ASN A 97 13.07 -27.32 -4.86
CA ASN A 97 13.73 -28.26 -5.76
C ASN A 97 13.78 -27.77 -7.23
N TRP A 98 12.90 -26.84 -7.66
CA TRP A 98 12.95 -26.28 -9.02
C TRP A 98 14.12 -25.29 -9.23
N MET A 99 14.59 -24.62 -8.17
CA MET A 99 15.67 -23.63 -8.25
C MET A 99 17.08 -24.24 -8.27
N ILE A 100 17.21 -25.51 -7.89
CA ILE A 100 18.49 -26.21 -7.69
C ILE A 100 19.19 -26.54 -9.02
N LEU A 101 18.53 -26.38 -10.17
CA LEU A 101 19.04 -26.83 -11.48
C LEU A 101 20.12 -25.93 -12.13
N GLY A 102 20.67 -24.94 -11.45
CA GLY A 102 21.67 -24.02 -12.05
C GLY A 102 22.76 -23.45 -11.12
N GLY A 103 22.89 -23.94 -9.89
CA GLY A 103 23.67 -23.28 -8.83
C GLY A 103 22.71 -22.68 -7.82
N GLY A 104 22.49 -23.40 -6.71
CA GLY A 104 21.34 -23.18 -5.85
C GLY A 104 21.34 -21.81 -5.15
N PRO A 105 20.18 -21.16 -5.00
CA PRO A 105 20.05 -19.93 -4.24
C PRO A 105 20.42 -20.13 -2.76
N VAL A 106 20.91 -19.08 -2.11
CA VAL A 106 21.08 -19.09 -0.65
C VAL A 106 19.70 -19.06 -0.01
N GLN A 107 19.41 -20.05 0.83
CA GLN A 107 18.12 -20.21 1.49
C GLN A 107 18.17 -19.65 2.91
N HIS A 108 17.19 -18.84 3.26
CA HIS A 108 17.06 -18.20 4.56
C HIS A 108 15.74 -18.60 5.20
N ARG A 109 15.78 -18.96 6.47
CA ARG A 109 14.58 -19.15 7.29
C ARG A 109 14.41 -17.91 8.15
N GLU A 110 13.33 -17.18 7.91
CA GLU A 110 12.97 -15.95 8.59
C GLU A 110 11.78 -16.24 9.51
N VAL A 111 11.89 -15.87 10.79
CA VAL A 111 10.81 -16.05 11.77
C VAL A 111 10.37 -14.67 12.22
N GLU A 112 9.07 -14.48 12.40
CA GLU A 112 8.51 -13.26 12.96
C GLU A 112 9.31 -12.78 14.20
N GLY A 113 9.70 -11.50 14.16
CA GLY A 113 10.44 -10.82 15.23
C GLY A 113 11.94 -11.15 15.28
N HIS A 114 12.43 -12.06 14.46
CA HIS A 114 13.82 -12.54 14.44
C HIS A 114 14.40 -12.59 13.03
N GLU A 115 13.91 -11.74 12.13
CA GLU A 115 14.36 -11.71 10.74
C GLU A 115 15.81 -11.25 10.60
N SER A 116 16.47 -11.80 9.59
CA SER A 116 17.84 -11.43 9.24
C SER A 116 17.94 -9.96 8.82
N LYS A 117 19.09 -9.34 9.10
CA LYS A 117 19.38 -7.97 8.64
C LYS A 117 19.26 -7.84 7.12
N LEU A 118 19.60 -8.91 6.39
CA LEU A 118 19.50 -8.95 4.94
C LEU A 118 18.04 -8.88 4.48
N PHE A 119 17.17 -9.69 5.09
CA PHE A 119 15.75 -9.68 4.78
C PHE A 119 15.11 -8.32 5.09
N MET A 120 15.41 -7.77 6.26
CA MET A 120 14.91 -6.45 6.66
C MET A 120 15.36 -5.36 5.69
N ASN A 121 16.59 -5.43 5.17
CA ASN A 121 17.10 -4.43 4.21
C ASN A 121 16.26 -4.34 2.92
N TYR A 122 15.56 -5.40 2.51
CA TYR A 122 14.74 -5.38 1.30
C TYR A 122 13.55 -4.41 1.38
N PHE A 123 13.12 -4.07 2.59
CA PHE A 123 11.99 -3.21 2.85
C PHE A 123 12.40 -1.79 3.25
N LYS A 124 13.69 -1.44 3.12
CA LYS A 124 14.14 -0.07 3.43
C LYS A 124 13.45 0.96 2.53
N PRO A 125 12.87 2.04 3.09
CA PRO A 125 12.60 3.24 2.31
C PRO A 125 13.93 3.80 1.79
N LYS A 126 13.91 4.46 0.63
CA LYS A 126 15.11 5.12 0.10
C LYS A 126 15.61 6.16 1.11
N GLY A 127 16.68 5.83 1.84
CA GLY A 127 17.27 6.67 2.88
C GLY A 127 16.74 6.49 4.31
N GLY A 128 15.99 5.42 4.63
CA GLY A 128 15.39 5.23 5.96
C GLY A 128 15.73 3.91 6.68
N ILE A 129 15.27 3.80 7.93
CA ILE A 129 15.44 2.65 8.83
C ILE A 129 14.24 1.71 8.68
N VAL A 130 14.44 0.39 8.86
CA VAL A 130 13.32 -0.56 8.96
C VAL A 130 13.02 -0.81 10.43
N VAL A 131 11.81 -0.46 10.85
CA VAL A 131 11.31 -0.77 12.20
C VAL A 131 10.33 -1.93 12.06
N SER A 132 10.52 -2.99 12.84
CA SER A 132 9.54 -4.06 12.97
C SER A 132 8.55 -3.66 14.07
N LEU A 133 7.26 -3.54 13.74
CA LEU A 133 6.23 -3.10 14.68
C LEU A 133 5.06 -4.08 14.69
N SER A 134 4.73 -4.55 15.90
CA SER A 134 3.44 -5.17 16.18
C SER A 134 2.42 -4.06 16.40
N VAL A 135 1.33 -4.06 15.65
CA VAL A 135 0.29 -3.02 15.71
C VAL A 135 -0.60 -3.25 16.92
N SER A 136 -0.10 -2.98 18.13
CA SER A 136 -0.92 -3.10 19.33
C SER A 136 -1.01 -1.85 20.20
N ASN A 137 -0.11 -0.85 20.11
CA ASN A 137 -0.27 0.49 20.74
C ASN A 137 1.03 1.33 20.63
N ILE A 138 1.19 2.27 19.68
CA ILE A 138 2.20 3.38 19.80
C ILE A 138 1.71 4.66 19.09
N GLY A 139 2.05 5.82 19.67
CA GLY A 139 1.65 7.18 19.32
C GLY A 139 2.20 7.76 18.01
N ILE A 140 1.69 8.95 17.70
CA ILE A 140 1.56 9.58 16.37
C ILE A 140 2.88 10.05 15.74
N ASP A 141 3.97 10.19 16.52
CA ASP A 141 5.16 10.90 16.05
C ASP A 141 6.36 9.99 15.67
N ASP A 142 6.33 8.71 16.05
CA ASP A 142 7.45 7.76 15.81
C ASP A 142 7.35 6.98 14.47
N ILE A 143 6.30 7.22 13.66
CA ILE A 143 5.94 6.37 12.50
C ILE A 143 6.24 7.03 11.15
N ILE A 144 7.36 7.73 11.06
CA ILE A 144 7.91 8.16 9.77
C ILE A 144 8.81 7.01 9.28
N SER A 145 8.44 6.40 8.13
CA SER A 145 9.20 5.35 7.41
C SER A 145 9.15 3.90 7.92
N VAL A 146 7.96 3.30 8.01
CA VAL A 146 7.83 1.84 8.23
C VAL A 146 7.24 1.15 7.00
N ASN A 147 8.04 0.30 6.37
CA ASN A 147 7.71 -0.47 5.15
C ASN A 147 7.64 -1.99 5.42
N PHE A 148 7.68 -2.41 6.69
CA PHE A 148 7.55 -3.81 7.11
C PHE A 148 6.62 -3.88 8.32
N ILE A 149 5.48 -4.58 8.20
CA ILE A 149 4.36 -4.55 9.14
C ILE A 149 3.86 -5.97 9.36
N TYR A 150 3.70 -6.35 10.63
CA TYR A 150 2.94 -7.56 11.01
C TYR A 150 1.45 -7.25 11.10
N LEU A 151 0.65 -8.07 10.45
CA LEU A 151 -0.79 -7.99 10.45
C LEU A 151 -1.38 -9.20 11.19
N GLU A 152 -2.35 -8.95 12.06
CA GLU A 152 -3.08 -10.03 12.74
C GLU A 152 -3.92 -10.84 11.75
N GLY A 153 -4.14 -12.13 12.04
CA GLY A 153 -4.94 -13.02 11.21
C GLY A 153 -4.14 -13.75 10.11
N GLY A 154 -4.84 -14.35 9.15
CA GLY A 154 -4.25 -15.16 8.08
C GLY A 154 -5.32 -15.87 7.23
N HIS A 155 -4.87 -16.73 6.31
CA HIS A 155 -5.75 -17.46 5.41
C HIS A 155 -6.69 -18.41 6.17
N ALA A 156 -6.20 -19.09 7.21
CA ALA A 156 -6.98 -20.00 8.03
C ALA A 156 -8.15 -19.32 8.78
N SER A 157 -8.04 -18.02 9.11
CA SER A 157 -9.10 -17.23 9.73
C SER A 157 -10.08 -16.59 8.73
N GLY A 158 -10.00 -16.97 7.44
CA GLY A 158 -10.91 -16.50 6.40
C GLY A 158 -10.50 -15.17 5.74
N PHE A 159 -9.32 -14.64 6.06
CA PHE A 159 -8.76 -13.47 5.37
C PHE A 159 -8.13 -13.92 4.04
N ASN A 160 -8.99 -14.14 3.06
CA ASN A 160 -8.58 -14.20 1.65
C ASN A 160 -7.98 -12.85 1.26
N HIS A 161 -6.95 -12.87 0.41
CA HIS A 161 -6.48 -11.66 -0.23
C HIS A 161 -7.55 -11.19 -1.22
N VAL A 162 -8.52 -10.40 -0.75
CA VAL A 162 -9.49 -9.76 -1.63
C VAL A 162 -8.72 -8.69 -2.39
N GLU A 163 -8.55 -8.86 -3.70
CA GLU A 163 -8.15 -7.79 -4.61
C GLU A 163 -9.21 -6.67 -4.55
N HIS A 164 -9.15 -5.83 -3.52
CA HIS A 164 -9.69 -4.49 -3.62
C HIS A 164 -8.70 -3.72 -4.47
N LYS A 165 -8.93 -3.68 -5.79
CA LYS A 165 -8.24 -2.74 -6.68
C LYS A 165 -8.55 -1.34 -6.18
N PHE A 166 -7.68 -0.84 -5.31
CA PHE A 166 -7.77 0.50 -4.79
C PHE A 166 -7.66 1.45 -5.99
N ARG A 167 -8.68 2.29 -6.18
CA ARG A 167 -8.73 3.28 -7.25
C ARG A 167 -8.63 4.66 -6.61
N GLN A 168 -7.66 5.44 -7.08
CA GLN A 168 -7.54 6.86 -6.74
C GLN A 168 -8.78 7.61 -7.22
N ARG A 169 -9.33 8.47 -6.36
CA ARG A 169 -10.56 9.19 -6.64
C ARG A 169 -10.67 10.45 -5.79
N LEU A 170 -11.49 11.39 -6.24
CA LEU A 170 -11.87 12.57 -5.48
C LEU A 170 -13.32 12.40 -5.01
N LEU A 171 -13.55 12.48 -3.71
CA LEU A 171 -14.88 12.44 -3.12
C LEU A 171 -15.35 13.86 -2.79
N HIS A 172 -16.63 14.12 -3.01
CA HIS A 172 -17.30 15.38 -2.72
C HIS A 172 -18.25 15.18 -1.56
N VAL A 173 -18.07 15.97 -0.51
CA VAL A 173 -18.85 15.95 0.72
C VAL A 173 -19.69 17.23 0.77
N LYS A 174 -21.00 17.08 0.59
CA LYS A 174 -21.95 18.19 0.51
C LYS A 174 -23.23 17.91 1.27
N GLY A 175 -23.79 18.93 1.90
CA GLY A 175 -25.16 18.93 2.39
C GLY A 175 -25.32 19.62 3.74
N LYS A 176 -26.50 20.23 3.94
CA LYS A 176 -26.80 21.01 5.14
C LYS A 176 -27.38 20.17 6.28
N HIS A 177 -28.49 19.46 6.02
CA HIS A 177 -29.17 18.59 6.99
C HIS A 177 -28.83 17.11 6.81
N HIS A 178 -28.60 16.70 5.56
CA HIS A 178 -28.21 15.34 5.19
C HIS A 178 -26.93 15.41 4.37
N VAL A 179 -25.78 15.35 5.05
CA VAL A 179 -24.48 15.33 4.36
C VAL A 179 -24.33 14.01 3.60
N ARG A 180 -24.00 14.09 2.31
CA ARG A 180 -23.73 12.94 1.44
C ARG A 180 -22.31 13.01 0.93
N VAL A 181 -21.76 11.85 0.63
CA VAL A 181 -20.44 11.69 0.01
C VAL A 181 -20.63 11.04 -1.36
N THR A 182 -20.22 11.71 -2.42
CA THR A 182 -20.29 11.23 -3.81
C THR A 182 -18.91 11.29 -4.47
N GLU A 183 -18.71 10.58 -5.59
CA GLU A 183 -17.50 10.76 -6.39
C GLU A 183 -17.62 12.04 -7.23
N ALA A 184 -16.57 12.87 -7.25
CA ALA A 184 -16.52 14.08 -8.07
C ALA A 184 -16.35 13.73 -9.55
N ALA A 185 -16.63 14.70 -10.44
CA ALA A 185 -16.56 14.49 -11.89
C ALA A 185 -15.14 14.15 -12.40
N GLY A 186 -14.10 14.53 -11.65
CA GLY A 186 -12.70 14.25 -11.95
C GLY A 186 -11.80 14.66 -10.79
N MET A 187 -10.54 14.21 -10.83
CA MET A 187 -9.49 14.62 -9.89
C MET A 187 -8.83 15.91 -10.40
N GLN A 188 -9.54 17.02 -10.32
CA GLN A 188 -9.12 18.32 -10.85
C GLN A 188 -9.77 19.48 -10.08
N TRP A 189 -9.11 20.63 -10.04
CA TRP A 189 -9.59 21.81 -9.33
C TRP A 189 -10.95 22.32 -9.84
N SER A 190 -11.18 22.24 -11.14
CA SER A 190 -12.46 22.60 -11.76
C SER A 190 -13.64 21.72 -11.32
N ALA A 191 -13.41 20.58 -10.67
CA ALA A 191 -14.45 19.75 -10.06
C ALA A 191 -14.73 20.11 -8.59
N MET A 192 -13.96 21.05 -8.01
CA MET A 192 -14.05 21.46 -6.61
C MET A 192 -14.68 22.84 -6.48
N ASN A 193 -15.14 23.18 -5.27
CA ASN A 193 -15.64 24.51 -4.95
C ASN A 193 -15.29 24.93 -3.52
N HIS A 194 -15.27 26.23 -3.26
CA HIS A 194 -14.93 26.81 -1.95
C HIS A 194 -15.96 26.52 -0.83
N GLY A 195 -17.17 26.10 -1.21
CA GLY A 195 -18.32 25.95 -0.31
C GLY A 195 -18.52 24.57 0.29
N ASP A 196 -17.76 23.57 -0.16
CA ASP A 196 -17.94 22.17 0.22
C ASP A 196 -16.60 21.55 0.69
N VAL A 197 -16.65 20.29 1.13
CA VAL A 197 -15.46 19.53 1.55
C VAL A 197 -15.16 18.45 0.52
N PHE A 198 -13.88 18.20 0.25
CA PHE A 198 -13.44 17.20 -0.72
C PHE A 198 -12.43 16.25 -0.08
N ILE A 199 -12.48 14.97 -0.43
CA ILE A 199 -11.53 13.97 0.05
C ILE A 199 -10.80 13.38 -1.15
N LEU A 200 -9.52 13.73 -1.31
CA LEU A 200 -8.64 13.10 -2.29
C LEU A 200 -8.12 11.79 -1.71
N ASP A 201 -8.66 10.69 -2.24
CA ASP A 201 -8.38 9.34 -1.79
C ASP A 201 -7.28 8.72 -2.64
N LEU A 202 -6.07 8.61 -2.08
CA LEU A 202 -4.90 7.99 -2.71
C LEU A 202 -4.50 6.66 -2.04
N GLY A 203 -5.38 6.11 -1.19
CA GLY A 203 -5.22 4.77 -0.64
C GLY A 203 -4.49 4.84 0.69
N ARG A 204 -3.16 4.99 0.61
CA ARG A 204 -2.30 5.17 1.79
C ARG A 204 -2.39 6.57 2.38
N VAL A 205 -2.90 7.55 1.63
CA VAL A 205 -3.10 8.91 2.12
C VAL A 205 -4.46 9.43 1.66
N LEU A 206 -5.17 10.07 2.57
CA LEU A 206 -6.44 10.75 2.37
C LEU A 206 -6.20 12.24 2.65
N PHE A 207 -6.32 13.11 1.65
CA PHE A 207 -6.34 14.55 1.90
C PHE A 207 -7.78 15.00 2.04
N VAL A 208 -8.15 15.52 3.22
CA VAL A 208 -9.44 16.17 3.44
C VAL A 208 -9.23 17.66 3.21
N TRP A 209 -9.63 18.13 2.03
CA TRP A 209 -9.59 19.53 1.66
C TRP A 209 -10.87 20.22 2.11
N ASN A 210 -10.73 21.20 3.00
CA ASN A 210 -11.82 21.95 3.60
C ASN A 210 -11.98 23.29 2.88
N GLY A 211 -13.08 23.45 2.15
CA GLY A 211 -13.45 24.73 1.56
C GLY A 211 -13.55 25.83 2.60
N LYS A 212 -13.07 27.04 2.25
CA LYS A 212 -13.06 28.20 3.17
C LYS A 212 -14.49 28.60 3.58
N GLU A 213 -15.49 28.30 2.76
CA GLU A 213 -16.90 28.61 2.96
C GLU A 213 -17.75 27.37 3.30
N ALA A 214 -17.10 26.22 3.54
CA ALA A 214 -17.75 24.97 3.91
C ALA A 214 -18.28 25.00 5.34
N SER A 215 -19.43 24.37 5.55
CA SER A 215 -20.07 24.36 6.87
C SER A 215 -19.31 23.47 7.86
N VAL A 216 -19.44 23.77 9.16
CA VAL A 216 -18.85 22.95 10.23
C VAL A 216 -19.35 21.50 10.18
N THR A 217 -20.62 21.30 9.80
CA THR A 217 -21.22 19.97 9.65
C THR A 217 -20.55 19.18 8.52
N GLU A 218 -20.28 19.81 7.38
CA GLU A 218 -19.57 19.19 6.26
C GLU A 218 -18.12 18.87 6.63
N LYS A 219 -17.39 19.80 7.26
CA LYS A 219 -16.02 19.54 7.74
C LYS A 219 -15.95 18.36 8.70
N ARG A 220 -16.88 18.30 9.67
CA ARG A 220 -16.97 17.18 10.62
C ARG A 220 -17.30 15.87 9.90
N MET A 221 -18.20 15.88 8.93
CA MET A 221 -18.55 14.68 8.18
C MET A 221 -17.42 14.22 7.27
N GLY A 222 -16.70 15.14 6.62
CA GLY A 222 -15.53 14.83 5.79
C GLY A 222 -14.46 14.10 6.61
N CYS A 223 -14.11 14.64 7.78
CA CYS A 223 -13.18 13.97 8.71
C CYS A 223 -13.69 12.61 9.18
N LYS A 224 -14.99 12.50 9.52
CA LYS A 224 -15.61 11.23 9.93
C LYS A 224 -15.56 10.19 8.82
N HIS A 225 -15.85 10.58 7.58
CA HIS A 225 -15.83 9.68 6.43
C HIS A 225 -14.39 9.25 6.10
N ALA A 226 -13.43 10.17 6.11
CA ALA A 226 -12.01 9.84 5.96
C ALA A 226 -11.53 8.86 7.05
N SER A 227 -11.98 9.05 8.29
CA SER A 227 -11.70 8.12 9.40
C SER A 227 -12.31 6.74 9.14
N SER A 228 -13.57 6.66 8.70
CA SER A 228 -14.20 5.39 8.31
C SER A 228 -13.41 4.69 7.20
N LEU A 229 -13.01 5.41 6.15
CA LEU A 229 -12.22 4.85 5.05
C LEU A 229 -10.86 4.33 5.52
N ARG A 230 -10.20 5.04 6.43
CA ARG A 230 -8.96 4.58 7.07
C ARG A 230 -9.21 3.32 7.90
N ASP A 231 -10.27 3.31 8.70
CA ASP A 231 -10.59 2.21 9.61
C ASP A 231 -11.05 0.95 8.84
N GLU A 232 -11.77 1.12 7.72
CA GLU A 232 -12.12 0.03 6.78
C GLU A 232 -10.88 -0.58 6.10
N ARG A 233 -9.82 0.22 5.96
CA ARG A 233 -8.51 -0.21 5.43
C ARG A 233 -7.58 -0.69 6.52
N ALA A 234 -7.93 -0.53 7.79
CA ALA A 234 -7.13 -1.02 8.89
C ALA A 234 -6.91 -2.52 8.74
N GLY A 235 -5.66 -2.95 8.89
CA GLY A 235 -5.25 -4.34 8.62
C GLY A 235 -4.93 -4.67 7.17
N LYS A 236 -5.27 -3.83 6.17
CA LYS A 236 -4.91 -4.04 4.75
C LYS A 236 -3.82 -3.07 4.28
N MET A 237 -3.94 -1.79 4.66
CA MET A 237 -2.94 -0.78 4.38
C MET A 237 -3.01 0.31 5.46
N LYS A 238 -1.85 0.85 5.85
CA LYS A 238 -1.83 2.03 6.70
C LYS A 238 -2.24 3.24 5.88
N THR A 239 -3.28 3.93 6.32
CA THR A 239 -3.81 5.13 5.66
C THR A 239 -3.65 6.35 6.58
N ASN A 240 -2.97 7.39 6.09
CA ASN A 240 -2.84 8.68 6.78
C ASN A 240 -3.97 9.62 6.36
N ILE A 241 -4.38 10.52 7.25
CA ILE A 241 -5.35 11.58 6.97
C ILE A 241 -4.66 12.92 7.14
N ILE A 242 -4.61 13.72 6.08
CA ILE A 242 -4.04 15.07 6.08
C ILE A 242 -5.20 16.05 5.89
N ILE A 243 -5.32 17.01 6.80
CA ILE A 243 -6.32 18.07 6.68
C ILE A 243 -5.67 19.26 5.97
N VAL A 244 -6.31 19.72 4.91
CA VAL A 244 -5.84 20.84 4.09
C VAL A 244 -6.92 21.91 4.12
N GLU A 245 -6.61 23.10 4.60
CA GLU A 245 -7.54 24.23 4.52
C GLU A 245 -7.34 24.98 3.19
N ASP A 246 -8.45 25.42 2.62
CA ASP A 246 -8.51 26.24 1.41
C ASP A 246 -7.68 27.53 1.58
N GLY A 247 -6.60 27.63 0.80
CA GLY A 247 -5.67 28.74 0.80
C GLY A 247 -4.44 28.53 1.67
N THR A 248 -4.27 27.32 2.23
CA THR A 248 -3.06 26.93 2.96
C THR A 248 -2.38 25.71 2.33
N GLU A 249 -2.68 25.41 1.06
CA GLU A 249 -2.17 24.20 0.42
C GLU A 249 -0.64 24.20 0.31
N ASP A 250 -0.05 25.39 0.11
CA ASP A 250 1.40 25.63 0.04
C ASP A 250 2.15 25.43 1.37
N LYS A 251 1.42 25.31 2.49
CA LYS A 251 1.98 25.16 3.84
C LYS A 251 2.11 23.71 4.30
N MET A 252 1.70 22.75 3.46
CA MET A 252 1.88 21.33 3.73
C MET A 252 3.37 20.95 3.80
N ASP A 253 3.67 19.81 4.41
CA ASP A 253 5.01 19.24 4.34
C ASP A 253 5.43 19.05 2.87
N PRO A 254 6.71 19.26 2.49
CA PRO A 254 7.15 19.15 1.09
C PRO A 254 6.79 17.84 0.41
N ASP A 255 6.81 16.71 1.11
CA ASP A 255 6.48 15.40 0.54
C ASP A 255 4.96 15.24 0.35
N GLU A 256 4.17 15.73 1.30
CA GLU A 256 2.71 15.79 1.21
C GLU A 256 2.27 16.70 0.05
N LEU A 257 2.87 17.88 -0.02
CA LEU A 257 2.62 18.88 -1.05
C LEU A 257 2.94 18.33 -2.45
N LYS A 258 4.06 17.62 -2.60
CA LYS A 258 4.45 17.00 -3.86
C LYS A 258 3.44 15.94 -4.31
N MET A 259 2.97 15.09 -3.39
CA MET A 259 1.99 14.06 -3.69
C MET A 259 0.60 14.63 -3.99
N PHE A 260 0.18 15.65 -3.23
CA PHE A 260 -1.06 16.38 -3.49
C PHE A 260 -1.02 17.04 -4.87
N SER A 261 0.05 17.78 -5.17
CA SER A 261 0.23 18.52 -6.43
C SER A 261 0.38 17.63 -7.66
N GLN A 262 0.72 16.34 -7.49
CA GLN A 262 0.73 15.38 -8.59
C GLN A 262 -0.69 15.10 -9.12
N HIS A 263 -1.71 15.23 -8.26
CA HIS A 263 -3.11 14.96 -8.59
C HIS A 263 -3.94 16.24 -8.67
N LEU A 264 -3.56 17.28 -7.93
CA LEU A 264 -4.18 18.60 -7.92
C LEU A 264 -3.10 19.69 -8.04
N PRO A 265 -2.56 19.94 -9.25
CA PRO A 265 -1.46 20.88 -9.46
C PRO A 265 -1.80 22.30 -8.98
N LEU A 266 -0.99 22.89 -8.11
CA LEU A 266 -1.31 24.22 -7.52
C LEU A 266 -1.37 25.36 -8.55
N ASN A 267 -0.73 25.20 -9.71
CA ASN A 267 -0.81 26.15 -10.83
C ASN A 267 -2.20 26.19 -11.48
N GLU A 268 -3.05 25.20 -11.24
CA GLU A 268 -4.43 25.09 -11.75
C GLU A 268 -5.47 25.42 -10.66
N ARG A 269 -5.03 25.79 -9.45
CA ARG A 269 -5.90 26.10 -8.31
C ARG A 269 -6.91 27.21 -8.59
N ASN A 270 -6.62 28.10 -9.54
CA ASN A 270 -7.52 29.16 -9.98
C ASN A 270 -8.80 28.65 -10.67
N GLU A 271 -8.87 27.37 -11.03
CA GLU A 271 -10.07 26.74 -11.60
C GLU A 271 -11.13 26.38 -10.56
N ILE A 272 -10.81 26.47 -9.27
CA ILE A 272 -11.77 26.13 -8.21
C ILE A 272 -13.01 27.03 -8.29
N GLN A 273 -14.19 26.41 -8.17
CA GLN A 273 -15.44 27.13 -8.37
C GLN A 273 -15.87 27.89 -7.10
N SER A 274 -16.72 28.90 -7.28
CA SER A 274 -17.37 29.56 -6.15
C SER A 274 -18.38 28.63 -5.48
N LYS A 275 -18.79 28.97 -4.25
CA LYS A 275 -19.80 28.22 -3.51
C LYS A 275 -21.11 28.07 -4.28
N GLU A 276 -21.54 29.11 -4.99
CA GLU A 276 -22.82 29.13 -5.74
C GLU A 276 -22.81 28.15 -6.92
N ALA A 277 -21.64 27.97 -7.55
CA ALA A 277 -21.45 27.04 -8.65
C ALA A 277 -21.52 25.56 -8.21
N GLY A 278 -21.27 25.28 -6.92
CA GLY A 278 -21.43 23.95 -6.32
C GLY A 278 -22.88 23.45 -6.21
N GLY A 279 -23.87 24.29 -6.55
CA GLY A 279 -25.29 23.95 -6.53
C GLY A 279 -25.94 24.03 -5.14
N SER A 280 -27.28 23.97 -5.11
CA SER A 280 -28.06 24.08 -3.87
C SER A 280 -27.96 22.80 -3.03
N ASP A 281 -27.75 22.96 -1.72
CA ASP A 281 -27.73 21.87 -0.74
C ASP A 281 -29.04 21.05 -0.70
N ASP A 282 -30.15 21.61 -1.20
CA ASP A 282 -31.48 21.00 -1.18
C ASP A 282 -31.85 20.25 -2.48
N LYS A 283 -31.07 20.40 -3.56
CA LYS A 283 -31.37 19.80 -4.87
C LYS A 283 -30.15 19.12 -5.49
N MET A 284 -30.03 17.81 -5.30
CA MET A 284 -29.30 16.96 -6.26
C MET A 284 -30.08 15.67 -6.53
N VAL A 285 -30.45 15.50 -7.80
CA VAL A 285 -31.27 14.40 -8.33
C VAL A 285 -30.43 13.13 -8.38
N ILE A 286 -30.94 12.07 -7.76
CA ILE A 286 -30.41 10.71 -7.89
C ILE A 286 -30.66 10.27 -9.33
N LYS A 287 -29.63 10.23 -10.18
CA LYS A 287 -29.68 9.35 -11.36
C LYS A 287 -29.30 7.96 -10.89
N LEU A 288 -30.31 7.09 -10.83
CA LEU A 288 -30.17 5.64 -10.70
C LEU A 288 -29.40 5.07 -11.89
#